data_AF-A0AAJ2RDQ1-F1
#
_entry.id   AF-A0AAJ2RDQ1-F1
#
_cell.length_a   1.000
_cell.length_b   1.000
_cell.length_c   1.000
_cell.angle_alpha   90.00
_cell.angle_beta   90.00
_cell.angle_gamma   90.00
#
_symmetry.space_group_name_H-M   'P 1'
#
loop_
_entity.id
_entity.type
_entity.pdbx_description
1 polymer ?
#
loop_
_entity_poly.entity_id
_entity_poly.type
_entity_poly.pdbx_seq_one_letter_code
_entity_poly.pdbx_strand_id
1 'polypeptide(L)' 'MNIHNLSWYPAQRSRVERIIGQAVISVCQQERPINARTLLDLMYVQLSAMGKKEDREGMMTAISILENNQNAHAKE' A
#
# COMPACT_ATOMS: atom_id res chain seq x y z
N MET A 1 -0.40 17.24 5.08
CA MET A 1 -1.57 16.42 4.73
C MET A 1 -1.94 15.64 5.96
N ASN A 2 -3.01 16.03 6.65
CA ASN A 2 -3.36 15.46 7.95
C ASN A 2 -4.13 14.16 7.68
N ILE A 3 -3.44 13.01 7.81
CA ILE A 3 -4.05 11.68 7.67
C ILE A 3 -4.83 11.41 8.98
N HIS A 4 -5.84 12.24 9.23
CA HIS A 4 -6.69 12.09 10.38
C HIS A 4 -7.53 10.84 10.19
N ASN A 5 -7.36 9.93 11.15
CA ASN A 5 -8.36 8.98 11.62
C ASN A 5 -8.32 7.57 10.99
N LEU A 6 -7.38 6.76 11.48
CA LEU A 6 -7.37 5.29 11.38
C LEU A 6 -8.54 4.60 12.15
N SER A 7 -9.67 5.27 12.41
CA SER A 7 -10.83 4.66 13.10
C SER A 7 -11.56 3.60 12.28
N TRP A 8 -11.25 3.45 10.99
CA TRP A 8 -11.92 2.54 10.07
C TRP A 8 -11.09 1.28 9.70
N TYR A 9 -9.88 1.09 10.22
CA TYR A 9 -9.04 -0.06 9.83
C TYR A 9 -9.74 -1.45 9.91
N PRO A 10 -10.61 -1.75 10.89
CA PRO A 10 -11.32 -3.04 10.94
C PRO A 10 -12.26 -3.31 9.76
N ALA A 11 -13.01 -2.32 9.27
CA ALA A 11 -13.98 -2.54 8.18
C ALA A 11 -13.36 -2.40 6.78
N GLN A 12 -12.18 -1.79 6.64
CA GLN A 12 -11.41 -1.83 5.38
C GLN A 12 -10.37 -2.95 5.32
N ARG A 13 -10.16 -3.67 6.43
CA ARG A 13 -9.03 -4.61 6.59
C ARG A 13 -8.89 -5.60 5.44
N SER A 14 -9.97 -6.29 5.07
CA SER A 14 -9.95 -7.29 3.99
C SER A 14 -9.63 -6.71 2.62
N ARG A 15 -10.01 -5.44 2.39
CA ARG A 15 -9.80 -4.72 1.12
C ARG A 15 -8.33 -4.29 1.01
N VAL A 16 -7.80 -3.68 2.06
CA VAL A 16 -6.42 -3.21 2.14
C VAL A 16 -5.43 -4.38 2.14
N GLU A 17 -5.72 -5.44 2.90
CA GLU A 17 -4.92 -6.68 2.90
C GLU A 17 -4.88 -7.32 1.50
N ARG A 18 -6.00 -7.31 0.76
CA ARG A 18 -6.02 -7.80 -0.62
C ARG A 18 -5.14 -6.97 -1.55
N ILE A 19 -5.18 -5.64 -1.44
CA ILE A 19 -4.35 -4.74 -2.27
C ILE A 19 -2.87 -5.00 -1.99
N ILE A 20 -2.48 -5.06 -0.71
CA ILE A 20 -1.09 -5.36 -0.33
C ILE A 20 -0.69 -6.76 -0.80
N GLY A 21 -1.55 -7.77 -0.62
CA GLY A 21 -1.29 -9.12 -1.08
C GLY A 21 -1.08 -9.21 -2.59
N GLN A 22 -1.88 -8.50 -3.38
CA GLN A 22 -1.70 -8.42 -4.83
C GLN A 22 -0.41 -7.71 -5.23
N ALA A 23 -0.02 -6.65 -4.51
CA ALA A 23 1.25 -5.97 -4.72
C ALA A 23 2.44 -6.91 -4.42
N VAL A 24 2.38 -7.69 -3.34
CA VAL A 24 3.39 -8.70 -3.00
C VAL A 24 3.53 -9.76 -4.10
N ILE A 25 2.41 -10.29 -4.60
CA ILE A 25 2.43 -11.25 -5.73
C ILE A 25 3.08 -10.62 -6.96
N SER A 26 2.72 -9.37 -7.28
CA SER A 26 3.24 -8.67 -8.46
C SER A 26 4.75 -8.40 -8.35
N VAL A 27 5.24 -8.01 -7.17
CA VAL A 27 6.68 -7.83 -6.91
C VAL A 27 7.42 -9.16 -7.00
N CYS A 28 6.85 -10.23 -6.46
CA CYS A 28 7.42 -11.58 -6.52
C CYS A 28 7.57 -12.07 -7.98
N GLN A 29 6.56 -11.83 -8.82
CA GLN A 29 6.59 -12.17 -10.25
C GLN A 29 7.64 -11.37 -11.05
N GLN A 30 8.05 -10.20 -10.55
CA GLN A 30 9.11 -9.38 -11.13
C GLN A 30 10.52 -9.79 -10.62
N GLU A 31 10.61 -10.82 -9.78
CA GLU A 31 11.86 -11.25 -9.12
C GLU A 31 12.54 -10.11 -8.33
N ARG A 32 11.76 -9.14 -7.86
CA ARG A 32 12.22 -8.02 -7.05
C ARG A 32 12.13 -8.35 -5.56
N PRO A 33 12.96 -7.73 -4.70
CA PRO A 33 12.90 -7.97 -3.27
C PRO A 33 11.57 -7.50 -2.68
N ILE A 34 10.93 -8.36 -1.89
CA ILE A 34 9.68 -8.03 -1.19
C ILE A 34 10.01 -7.22 0.06
N ASN A 35 9.99 -5.89 -0.07
CA ASN A 35 10.17 -4.95 1.04
C ASN A 35 9.28 -3.72 0.86
N ALA A 36 9.11 -2.94 1.93
CA ALA A 36 8.22 -1.78 1.95
C ALA A 36 8.53 -0.79 0.82
N ARG A 37 9.81 -0.48 0.58
CA ARG A 37 10.23 0.42 -0.50
C ARG A 37 9.78 -0.07 -1.88
N THR A 38 10.02 -1.34 -2.18
CA THR A 38 9.70 -1.93 -3.48
C THR A 38 8.19 -2.00 -3.71
N LEU A 39 7.43 -2.30 -2.65
CA LEU A 39 5.96 -2.27 -2.69
C LEU A 39 5.44 -0.84 -2.91
N LEU A 40 5.99 0.15 -2.20
CA LEU A 40 5.64 1.56 -2.36
C LEU A 40 5.90 2.04 -3.79
N ASP A 41 7.08 1.76 -4.34
CA ASP A 41 7.42 2.12 -5.74
C ASP A 41 6.37 1.58 -6.72
N LEU A 42 6.01 0.29 -6.61
CA LEU A 42 4.99 -0.33 -7.45
C LEU A 42 3.62 0.33 -7.26
N MET A 43 3.21 0.53 -6.01
CA MET A 43 1.88 1.00 -5.67
C MET A 43 1.67 2.48 -6.05
N TYR A 44 2.71 3.32 -6.01
CA TYR A 44 2.62 4.68 -6.55
C TYR A 44 2.44 4.70 -8.07
N VAL A 45 3.15 3.84 -8.80
CA VAL A 45 2.96 3.70 -10.25
C VAL A 45 1.52 3.26 -10.53
N GLN A 46 1.02 2.25 -9.82
CA GLN A 46 -0.36 1.79 -9.97
C GLN A 46 -1.37 2.90 -9.65
N LEU A 47 -1.21 3.61 -8.52
CA LEU A 47 -2.08 4.72 -8.12
C LEU A 47 -2.12 5.85 -9.17
N SER A 48 -0.99 6.12 -9.82
CA SER A 48 -0.90 7.11 -10.90
C SER A 48 -1.66 6.70 -12.16
N ALA A 49 -1.72 5.39 -12.44
CA ALA A 49 -2.44 4.80 -13.56
C ALA A 49 -3.93 4.58 -13.28
N MET A 50 -4.37 4.67 -12.01
CA MET A 50 -5.74 4.35 -11.62
C MET A 50 -6.79 5.35 -12.14
N GLY A 51 -7.83 4.83 -12.79
CA GLY A 51 -9.01 5.55 -13.22
C GLY A 51 -10.00 5.88 -12.09
N LYS A 52 -11.04 6.66 -12.42
CA LYS A 52 -12.03 7.19 -11.44
C LYS A 52 -12.88 6.12 -10.74
N LYS A 53 -13.08 4.96 -11.35
CA LYS A 53 -13.92 3.86 -10.81
C LYS A 53 -13.14 2.91 -9.90
N GLU A 54 -11.82 3.03 -9.87
CA GLU A 54 -10.97 2.13 -9.11
C GLU A 54 -10.82 2.60 -7.67
N ASP A 55 -10.47 1.67 -6.80
CA ASP A 55 -10.37 1.88 -5.36
C ASP A 55 -9.12 2.69 -4.95
N ARG A 56 -9.14 3.98 -5.28
CA ARG A 56 -8.04 4.89 -4.94
C ARG A 56 -7.88 5.05 -3.43
N GLU A 57 -8.98 5.01 -2.68
CA GLU A 57 -8.95 5.14 -1.21
C GLU A 57 -8.24 3.96 -0.56
N GLY A 58 -8.60 2.72 -0.92
CA GLY A 58 -7.93 1.52 -0.42
C GLY A 58 -6.45 1.47 -0.80
N MET A 59 -6.10 1.91 -2.02
CA MET A 59 -4.70 2.04 -2.45
C MET A 59 -3.93 3.06 -1.60
N MET A 60 -4.50 4.25 -1.36
CA MET A 60 -3.87 5.28 -0.52
C MET A 60 -3.73 4.82 0.94
N THR A 61 -4.72 4.11 1.49
CA THR A 61 -4.64 3.53 2.83
C THR A 61 -3.52 2.49 2.91
N ALA A 62 -3.42 1.62 1.91
CA ALA A 62 -2.37 0.60 1.85
C ALA A 62 -0.95 1.22 1.76
N ILE A 63 -0.78 2.26 0.92
CA ILE A 63 0.45 3.05 0.83
C ILE A 63 0.78 3.65 2.19
N SER A 64 -0.17 4.32 2.84
CA SER A 64 0.07 4.96 4.15
C SER A 64 0.51 3.96 5.21
N ILE A 65 -0.05 2.75 5.22
CA ILE A 65 0.37 1.67 6.14
C ILE A 65 1.81 1.25 5.87
N LEU A 66 2.19 1.07 4.60
CA LEU A 66 3.55 0.69 4.22
C LEU A 66 4.56 1.82 4.51
N GLU A 67 4.20 3.08 4.30
CA GLU A 67 5.01 4.24 4.69
C GLU A 67 5.22 4.28 6.21
N ASN A 68 4.16 4.08 6.99
CA ASN A 68 4.24 4.04 8.45
C ASN A 68 5.11 2.86 8.92
N ASN A 69 4.97 1.70 8.31
CA ASN A 69 5.82 0.53 8.59
C ASN A 69 7.29 0.82 8.25
N GLN A 70 7.56 1.39 7.07
CA GLN A 70 8.91 1.79 6.67
C GLN A 70 9.48 2.80 7.66
N ASN A 71 8.73 3.85 8.04
CA ASN A 71 9.21 4.86 8.98
C ASN A 71 9.46 4.30 10.39
N ALA A 72 8.64 3.36 10.85
CA ALA A 72 8.80 2.71 12.14
C ALA A 72 10.03 1.81 12.19
N HIS A 73 10.39 1.17 11.06
CA HIS A 73 11.47 0.19 10.98
C HIS A 73 12.71 0.67 10.20
N ALA A 74 12.71 1.88 9.66
CA ALA A 74 13.86 2.49 8.96
C ALA A 74 14.97 2.97 9.91
N LYS A 75 14.84 2.73 11.21
CA LYS A 75 15.89 2.95 12.20
C LYS A 75 16.51 1.63 12.61
N GLU A 76 17.41 1.12 11.76
CA GLU A 76 18.61 0.36 12.15
C GLU A 76 19.73 0.68 11.16
#